data_AF-A0A816RG82-F1
#
_entry.id   AF-A0A816RG82-F1
#
_cell.length_a   1.000
_cell.length_b   1.000
_cell.length_c   1.000
_cell.angle_alpha   90.00
_cell.angle_beta   90.00
_cell.angle_gamma   90.00
#
_symmetry.space_group_name_H-M   'P 1'
#
loop_
_entity.id
_entity.type
_entity.pdbx_description
1 polymer ?
#
loop_
_entity_poly.entity_id
_entity_poly.type
_entity_poly.pdbx_seq_one_letter_code
_entity_poly.pdbx_strand_id
1 'polypeptide(L)'
;FCESSSLQRPNSPVYMDSPLMGCSWLVVSLAKSITGAVGSHLWLEPALAGNVGYVLTDLGSGVYHWAIDNYGDESTPQVGAQIEAFQGHHKWPWTITKRQFANNLHAL
;
A
#
# COMPACT_ATOMS: atom_id res chain seq x y z
N PHE A 1 25.62 57.27 -11.22
CA PHE A 1 25.52 57.64 -9.79
C PHE A 1 24.72 56.54 -9.10
N CYS A 2 25.34 55.92 -8.07
CA CYS A 2 24.90 54.87 -7.11
C CYS A 2 23.40 54.48 -7.07
N GLU A 3 23.00 53.20 -7.13
CA GLU A 3 23.06 52.09 -6.12
C GLU A 3 21.83 52.08 -5.18
N SER A 4 20.95 51.07 -5.17
CA SER A 4 21.08 49.79 -4.43
C SER A 4 19.84 48.91 -4.76
N SER A 5 19.98 47.67 -5.23
CA SER A 5 20.14 46.42 -4.44
C SER A 5 18.90 45.98 -3.64
N SER A 6 18.08 45.07 -4.19
CA SER A 6 17.71 43.81 -3.51
C SER A 6 16.88 42.89 -4.42
N LEU A 7 17.49 41.74 -4.70
CA LEU A 7 16.94 40.56 -5.36
C LEU A 7 15.67 40.01 -4.66
N GLN A 8 14.55 39.95 -5.38
CA GLN A 8 13.48 38.99 -5.06
C GLN A 8 13.75 37.70 -5.85
N ARG A 9 14.42 36.72 -5.23
CA ARG A 9 14.67 35.40 -5.83
C ARG A 9 13.35 34.61 -5.95
N PRO A 10 13.02 33.98 -7.09
CA PRO A 10 11.89 33.07 -7.20
C PRO A 10 12.33 31.69 -6.67
N ASN A 11 12.43 31.55 -5.35
CA ASN A 11 12.68 30.27 -4.69
C ASN A 11 11.91 30.23 -3.37
N SER A 12 10.58 30.23 -3.44
CA SER A 12 9.78 29.73 -2.33
C SER A 12 9.65 28.21 -2.49
N PRO A 13 10.08 27.40 -1.50
CA PRO A 13 9.77 25.98 -1.49
C PRO A 13 8.26 25.86 -1.34
N VAL A 14 7.61 25.24 -2.33
CA VAL A 14 6.20 24.85 -2.21
C VAL A 14 6.13 23.87 -1.07
N TYR A 15 5.51 24.31 0.03
CA TYR A 15 5.25 23.58 1.26
C TYR A 15 4.82 22.13 0.95
N MET A 16 5.65 21.16 1.34
CA MET A 16 5.49 19.73 1.04
C MET A 16 5.09 18.95 2.29
N ASP A 17 4.06 19.40 3.02
CA ASP A 17 3.67 18.78 4.29
C ASP A 17 2.15 18.51 4.37
N SER A 18 1.59 17.77 3.41
CA SER A 18 0.21 17.27 3.50
C SER A 18 0.11 15.81 3.05
N PRO A 19 -0.42 14.87 3.87
CA PRO A 19 -0.57 13.45 3.50
C PRO A 19 -1.47 13.23 2.25
N LEU A 20 -2.29 14.21 1.88
CA LEU A 20 -3.05 14.25 0.62
C LEU A 20 -2.16 14.33 -0.64
N MET A 21 -0.89 14.72 -0.50
CA MET A 21 0.03 14.88 -1.63
C MET A 21 0.60 13.55 -2.14
N GLY A 22 0.74 12.53 -1.28
CA GLY A 22 1.30 11.24 -1.68
C GLY A 22 0.42 10.50 -2.70
N CYS A 23 -0.84 10.27 -2.36
CA CYS A 23 -1.80 9.60 -3.26
C CYS A 23 -2.00 10.38 -4.57
N SER A 24 -2.10 11.71 -4.47
CA SER A 24 -2.21 12.58 -5.63
C SER A 24 -1.00 12.45 -6.56
N TRP A 25 0.22 12.39 -6.00
CA TRP A 25 1.45 12.20 -6.75
C TRP A 25 1.55 10.83 -7.41
N LEU A 26 1.10 9.77 -6.72
CA LEU A 26 1.05 8.42 -7.27
C LEU A 26 0.10 8.35 -8.48
N VAL A 27 -1.09 8.93 -8.36
CA VAL A 27 -2.07 8.98 -9.46
C VAL A 27 -1.53 9.76 -10.65
N VAL A 28 -0.92 10.93 -10.42
CA VAL A 28 -0.29 11.73 -11.48
C VAL A 28 0.86 10.97 -12.14
N SER A 29 1.71 10.31 -11.35
CA SER A 29 2.83 9.52 -11.88
C SER A 29 2.33 8.34 -12.72
N LEU A 30 1.33 7.61 -12.24
CA LEU A 30 0.71 6.49 -12.94
C LEU A 30 0.08 6.94 -14.27
N ALA A 31 -0.67 8.04 -14.27
CA ALA A 31 -1.30 8.57 -15.48
C ALA A 31 -0.24 8.96 -16.54
N LYS A 32 0.87 9.57 -16.12
CA LYS A 32 1.98 9.91 -17.01
C LYS A 32 2.69 8.66 -17.55
N SER A 33 2.90 7.65 -16.72
CA SER A 33 3.48 6.36 -17.14
C SER A 33 2.59 5.63 -18.16
N ILE A 34 1.26 5.61 -17.97
CA ILE A 34 0.32 5.01 -18.92
C ILE A 34 0.35 5.75 -20.26
N THR A 35 0.28 7.08 -20.23
CA THR A 35 0.34 7.91 -21.45
C THR A 35 1.66 7.69 -22.20
N GLY A 36 2.78 7.61 -21.46
CA GLY A 36 4.09 7.31 -22.01
C GLY A 36 4.18 5.92 -22.64
N ALA A 37 3.62 4.89 -22.00
CA ALA A 37 3.61 3.52 -22.51
C ALA A 37 2.75 3.35 -23.76
N VAL A 38 1.61 4.05 -23.84
CA VAL A 38 0.77 4.08 -25.04
C VAL A 38 1.49 4.80 -26.17
N GLY A 39 2.06 5.98 -25.90
CA GLY A 39 2.77 6.78 -26.90
C GLY A 39 4.05 6.13 -27.43
N SER A 40 4.68 5.23 -26.68
CA SER A 40 5.88 4.47 -27.08
C SER A 40 5.57 3.09 -27.66
N HIS A 41 4.29 2.67 -27.71
CA HIS A 41 3.87 1.31 -28.04
C HIS A 41 4.40 0.19 -27.10
N LEU A 42 4.94 0.55 -25.94
CA LEU A 42 5.46 -0.39 -24.92
C LEU A 42 4.39 -0.78 -23.88
N TRP A 43 3.11 -0.76 -24.23
CA TRP A 43 2.01 -1.02 -23.28
C TRP A 43 1.88 -2.49 -22.89
N LEU A 44 2.37 -3.41 -23.72
CA LEU A 44 2.23 -4.86 -23.49
C LEU A 44 3.06 -5.35 -22.30
N GLU A 45 4.31 -4.90 -22.18
CA GLU A 45 5.22 -5.29 -21.10
C GLU A 45 4.69 -4.94 -19.69
N PRO A 46 4.28 -3.69 -19.37
CA PRO A 46 3.72 -3.36 -18.07
C PRO A 46 2.34 -4.01 -17.84
N ALA A 47 1.55 -4.22 -18.89
CA ALA A 47 0.27 -4.94 -18.76
C ALA A 47 0.48 -6.41 -18.37
N LEU A 48 1.45 -7.08 -18.99
CA LEU A 48 1.81 -8.45 -18.67
C LEU A 48 2.43 -8.54 -17.27
N ALA A 49 3.35 -7.64 -16.93
CA ALA A 49 3.93 -7.57 -15.60
C ALA A 49 2.86 -7.35 -14.52
N GLY A 50 1.88 -6.49 -14.77
CA GLY A 50 0.73 -6.28 -13.88
C GLY A 50 -0.14 -7.53 -13.72
N ASN A 51 -0.41 -8.26 -14.81
CA ASN A 51 -1.17 -9.51 -14.75
C ASN A 51 -0.43 -10.60 -13.96
N VAL A 52 0.86 -10.79 -14.24
CA VAL A 52 1.69 -11.76 -13.52
C VAL A 52 1.75 -11.37 -12.04
N GLY A 53 1.96 -10.09 -11.73
CA GLY A 53 1.95 -9.59 -10.36
C GLY A 53 0.62 -9.83 -9.65
N TYR A 54 -0.52 -9.64 -10.34
CA TYR A 54 -1.84 -9.93 -9.81
C TYR A 54 -2.01 -11.41 -9.45
N VAL A 55 -1.71 -12.32 -10.38
CA VAL A 55 -1.81 -13.77 -10.17
C VAL A 55 -0.89 -14.24 -9.04
N LEU A 56 0.36 -13.76 -9.01
CA LEU A 56 1.31 -14.10 -7.94
C LEU A 56 0.87 -13.58 -6.58
N THR A 57 0.27 -12.38 -6.53
CA THR A 57 -0.25 -11.81 -5.28
C THR A 57 -1.46 -12.59 -4.78
N ASP A 58 -2.39 -12.95 -5.67
CA ASP A 58 -3.56 -13.76 -5.32
C ASP A 58 -3.12 -15.12 -4.76
N LEU A 59 -2.28 -15.85 -5.50
CA LEU A 59 -1.73 -17.14 -5.07
C LEU A 59 -0.94 -17.02 -3.76
N GLY A 60 -0.06 -16.03 -3.66
CA GLY A 60 0.76 -15.79 -2.47
C GLY A 60 -0.09 -15.49 -1.23
N SER A 61 -1.13 -14.66 -1.39
CA SER A 61 -2.06 -14.35 -0.31
C SER A 61 -2.88 -15.57 0.12
N GLY A 62 -3.28 -16.42 -0.83
CA GLY A 62 -3.99 -17.67 -0.57
C GLY A 62 -3.12 -18.69 0.17
N VAL A 63 -1.87 -18.91 -0.27
CA VAL A 63 -0.91 -19.78 0.42
C VAL A 63 -0.63 -19.27 1.83
N TYR A 64 -0.47 -17.95 1.99
CA TYR A 64 -0.25 -17.34 3.29
C TYR A 64 -1.46 -17.51 4.22
N HIS A 65 -2.67 -17.25 3.74
CA HIS A 65 -3.92 -17.47 4.48
C HIS A 65 -4.08 -18.93 4.92
N TRP A 66 -3.87 -19.87 4.00
CA TRP A 66 -3.88 -21.30 4.33
C TRP A 66 -2.84 -21.64 5.40
N ALA A 67 -1.62 -21.10 5.31
CA ALA A 67 -0.56 -21.41 6.25
C ALA A 67 -0.87 -20.95 7.68
N ILE A 68 -1.31 -19.71 7.88
CA ILE A 68 -1.62 -19.16 9.21
C ILE A 68 -2.84 -19.81 9.86
N ASP A 69 -3.77 -20.34 9.06
CA ASP A 69 -4.93 -21.07 9.58
C ASP A 69 -4.59 -22.50 10.03
N ASN A 70 -3.54 -23.11 9.49
CA ASN A 70 -3.25 -24.53 9.67
C ASN A 70 -1.99 -24.83 10.50
N TYR A 71 -1.09 -23.85 10.68
CA TYR A 71 0.19 -24.06 11.36
C TYR A 71 0.46 -23.01 12.43
N GLY A 72 1.19 -23.45 13.46
CA GLY A 72 1.58 -22.61 14.60
C GLY A 72 0.42 -22.27 15.53
N ASP A 73 0.73 -21.43 16.52
CA ASP A 73 -0.19 -20.89 17.51
C ASP A 73 0.29 -19.50 17.99
N GLU A 74 -0.32 -18.97 19.06
CA GLU A 74 0.07 -17.67 19.67
C GLU A 74 1.55 -17.58 20.09
N SER A 75 2.24 -18.71 20.29
CA SER A 75 3.65 -18.75 20.68
C SER A 75 4.61 -18.67 19.49
N THR A 76 4.09 -18.71 18.25
CA THR A 76 4.89 -18.65 17.03
C THR A 76 5.67 -17.33 16.98
N PRO A 77 7.01 -17.37 16.88
CA PRO A 77 7.82 -16.16 16.81
C PRO A 77 7.37 -15.21 15.68
N GLN A 78 7.38 -13.90 15.94
CA GLN A 78 7.02 -12.81 15.03
C GLN A 78 5.56 -12.76 14.55
N VAL A 79 4.88 -13.89 14.34
CA VAL A 79 3.55 -13.96 13.71
C VAL A 79 2.48 -14.59 14.59
N GLY A 80 2.80 -14.98 15.83
CA GLY A 80 1.87 -15.67 16.74
C GLY A 80 0.57 -14.90 17.00
N ALA A 81 0.64 -13.59 17.23
CA ALA A 81 -0.55 -12.76 17.42
C ALA A 81 -1.47 -12.74 16.18
N GLN A 82 -0.89 -12.82 14.97
CA GLN A 82 -1.65 -12.90 13.74
C GLN A 82 -2.28 -14.27 13.57
N ILE A 83 -1.53 -15.34 13.83
CA ILE A 83 -2.04 -16.72 13.82
C ILE A 83 -3.20 -16.87 14.80
N GLU A 84 -3.07 -16.35 16.02
CA GLU A 84 -4.15 -16.37 17.03
C GLU A 84 -5.39 -15.63 16.53
N ALA A 85 -5.23 -14.46 15.91
CA ALA A 85 -6.35 -13.69 15.37
C ALA A 85 -7.08 -14.40 14.22
N PHE A 86 -6.34 -15.05 13.32
CA PHE A 86 -6.90 -15.82 12.21
C PHE A 86 -7.55 -17.13 12.72
N GLN A 87 -6.89 -17.92 13.55
CA GLN A 87 -7.51 -19.14 14.06
C GLN A 87 -8.66 -18.87 15.05
N GLY A 88 -8.59 -17.77 15.81
CA GLY A 88 -9.57 -17.40 16.81
C GLY A 88 -10.96 -17.10 16.24
N HIS A 89 -11.06 -16.59 15.02
CA HIS A 89 -12.35 -16.31 14.39
C HIS A 89 -13.08 -17.59 13.94
N HIS A 90 -12.39 -18.72 13.76
CA HIS A 90 -13.05 -20.03 13.58
C HIS A 90 -13.68 -20.55 14.87
N LYS A 91 -13.05 -20.27 16.02
CA LYS A 91 -13.59 -20.63 17.33
C LYS A 91 -14.82 -19.78 17.66
N TRP A 92 -14.75 -18.48 17.39
CA TRP A 92 -15.77 -17.51 17.78
C TRP A 92 -16.15 -16.55 16.63
N PRO A 93 -16.82 -17.03 15.56
CA PRO A 93 -17.03 -16.26 14.32
C PRO A 93 -17.86 -14.99 14.51
N TRP A 94 -18.74 -14.94 15.51
CA TRP A 94 -19.55 -13.75 15.78
C TRP A 94 -18.72 -12.55 16.26
N THR A 95 -17.50 -12.77 16.77
CA THR A 95 -16.67 -11.69 17.34
C THR A 95 -16.30 -10.66 16.29
N ILE A 96 -16.11 -11.06 15.02
CA ILE A 96 -15.78 -10.14 13.92
C ILE A 96 -16.90 -9.12 13.67
N THR A 97 -18.16 -9.49 13.92
CA THR A 97 -19.34 -8.60 13.76
C THR A 97 -19.45 -7.55 14.87
N LYS A 98 -18.68 -7.72 15.95
CA LYS A 98 -18.68 -6.84 17.12
C LYS A 98 -17.41 -6.00 17.23
N ARG A 99 -16.37 -6.31 16.44
CA ARG A 99 -15.13 -5.52 16.38
C ARG A 99 -15.32 -4.30 15.48
N GLN A 100 -14.80 -3.16 15.92
CA GLN A 100 -14.71 -1.98 15.07
C GLN A 100 -13.71 -2.24 13.94
N PHE A 101 -13.98 -1.66 12.75
CA PHE A 101 -13.13 -1.83 11.58
C PHE A 101 -11.64 -1.53 11.86
N ALA A 102 -11.35 -0.47 12.61
CA ALA A 102 -9.98 -0.11 13.00
C ALA A 102 -9.27 -1.22 13.79
N ASN A 103 -9.99 -1.92 14.66
CA ASN A 103 -9.44 -2.99 15.50
C ASN A 103 -9.27 -4.32 14.74
N ASN A 104 -9.78 -4.40 13.51
CA ASN A 104 -9.48 -5.51 12.59
C ASN A 104 -8.23 -5.23 11.73
N LEU A 105 -7.78 -3.97 11.65
CA LEU A 105 -6.64 -3.56 10.83
C LEU A 105 -5.39 -3.20 11.64
N HIS A 106 -5.52 -2.96 12.94
CA HIS A 106 -4.43 -2.59 13.82
C HIS A 106 -4.64 -3.18 15.21
N ALA A 107 -3.57 -3.75 15.80
CA ALA A 107 -3.58 -4.22 17.18
C ALA A 107 -3.49 -3.02 18.13
N LEU A 108 -4.43 -2.88 19.06
CA LEU A 108 -4.37 -1.92 20.16
C LEU A 108 -3.74 -2.55 21.40
#